data_AF-A0A0D2FIA3-F1
#
_entry.id   AF-A0A0D2FIA3-F1
#
_cell.length_a   1.000
_cell.length_b   1.000
_cell.length_c   1.000
_cell.angle_alpha   90.00
_cell.angle_beta   90.00
_cell.angle_gamma   90.00
#
_symmetry.space_group_name_H-M   'P 1'
#
loop_
_entity.id
_entity.type
_entity.pdbx_description
1 polymer ?
#
loop_
_entity_poly.entity_id
_entity_poly.type
_entity_poly.pdbx_seq_one_letter_code
_entity_poly.pdbx_strand_id
1 'polypeptide(L)'
;MIVFPGPAGSHNVFHNRRRYHWRRPCRPGNGIGFECSFNPMQNLRGFNFDLVAIKDQQGTATAGFFLGSRQTFGYDALRIYRNALLEELQTACKDRGIEILYNEKFSVIFAENEHGVQFGFKDGTKTHASLVIVADGIYSKIRQSLFPLVEPQYNGILVVAGAVKESSLAVSSDEDKISTPTMFAGKNGAFILGPQIPDGSELLAATQHAYPPHNCDEWGRLSQDRAFHVSFLREGYDDRQPVVQQAVDHIIDERALTFAHCIRYRLSQAGPPIPDVWC
;
A
#
# COMPACT_ATOMS: atom_id res chain seq x y z
N MET A 1 -7.19 15.01 2.52
CA MET A 1 -7.22 15.58 3.89
C MET A 1 -8.61 15.32 4.42
N ILE A 2 -8.75 14.64 5.56
CA ILE A 2 -10.05 14.48 6.20
C ILE A 2 -10.13 15.59 7.24
N VAL A 3 -11.13 16.46 7.09
CA VAL A 3 -11.39 17.59 7.97
C VAL A 3 -12.54 17.19 8.87
N PHE A 4 -12.31 17.12 10.18
CA PHE A 4 -13.39 16.93 11.14
C PHE A 4 -13.87 18.31 11.61
N PRO A 5 -15.12 18.71 11.29
CA PRO A 5 -15.67 19.93 11.84
C PRO A 5 -15.92 19.75 13.34
N GLY A 6 -15.44 20.71 14.15
CA GLY A 6 -15.70 20.75 15.59
C GLY A 6 -17.13 21.18 15.89
N PRO A 7 -17.72 20.76 17.02
CA PRO A 7 -19.05 21.19 17.43
C PRO A 7 -19.04 22.67 17.83
N ALA A 8 -20.06 23.41 17.40
CA ALA A 8 -20.29 24.79 17.82
C ALA A 8 -20.63 24.83 19.32
N GLY A 9 -19.78 25.53 20.08
CA GLY A 9 -19.99 26.14 21.41
C GLY A 9 -20.98 25.49 22.39
N SER A 10 -20.45 24.93 23.47
CA SER A 10 -20.84 25.32 24.84
C SER A 10 -19.86 24.74 25.87
N HIS A 11 -19.48 25.58 26.83
CA HIS A 11 -18.54 25.29 27.90
C HIS A 11 -19.03 24.18 28.83
N ASN A 12 -18.12 23.30 29.25
CA ASN A 12 -18.09 22.79 30.63
C ASN A 12 -16.68 22.28 30.98
N VAL A 13 -16.13 22.86 32.04
CA VAL A 13 -14.87 22.46 32.67
C VAL A 13 -15.11 21.21 33.50
N PHE A 14 -14.32 20.15 33.30
CA PHE A 14 -14.18 19.08 34.29
C PHE A 14 -12.72 18.63 34.39
N HIS A 15 -12.11 18.90 35.55
CA HIS A 15 -10.91 18.21 36.02
C HIS A 15 -11.27 16.78 36.43
N ASN A 16 -10.55 15.76 35.92
CA ASN A 16 -10.00 14.72 36.80
C ASN A 16 -8.94 13.84 36.11
N ARG A 17 -7.87 13.54 36.87
CA ARG A 17 -6.87 12.52 36.58
C ARG A 17 -7.52 11.14 36.63
N ARG A 18 -7.25 10.25 35.67
CA ARG A 18 -7.21 8.78 35.89
C ARG A 18 -6.46 8.05 34.76
N ARG A 19 -5.60 7.13 35.19
CA ARG A 19 -4.85 6.18 34.36
C ARG A 19 -5.81 5.26 33.60
N TYR A 20 -5.61 5.10 32.29
CA TYR A 20 -6.37 4.13 31.50
C TYR A 20 -5.67 2.76 31.53
N HIS A 21 -6.28 1.81 32.23
CA HIS A 21 -6.12 0.38 31.97
C HIS A 21 -7.29 -0.08 31.11
N TRP A 22 -7.02 -0.56 29.90
CA TRP A 22 -8.03 -1.15 29.02
C TRP A 22 -8.38 -2.57 29.51
N ARG A 23 -9.41 -2.71 30.34
CA ARG A 23 -10.19 -3.95 30.48
C ARG A 23 -11.62 -3.69 30.04
N ARG A 24 -12.10 -4.49 29.08
CA ARG A 24 -13.49 -4.46 28.58
C ARG A 24 -14.45 -4.93 29.67
N PRO A 25 -15.61 -4.27 29.86
CA PRO A 25 -16.78 -4.92 30.41
C PRO A 25 -17.78 -5.19 29.27
N CYS A 26 -17.99 -6.46 28.94
CA CYS A 26 -19.18 -6.87 28.21
C CYS A 26 -20.37 -6.84 29.19
N ARG A 27 -21.45 -6.14 28.84
CA ARG A 27 -22.79 -6.39 29.40
C ARG A 27 -23.77 -6.66 28.25
N PRO A 28 -24.76 -7.56 28.45
CA PRO A 28 -25.64 -8.01 27.38
C PRO A 28 -26.90 -7.15 27.24
N GLY A 29 -27.30 -6.91 25.99
CA GLY A 29 -28.69 -6.75 25.55
C GLY A 29 -29.38 -5.40 25.83
N ASN A 30 -29.48 -4.56 24.81
CA ASN A 30 -30.77 -4.19 24.21
C ASN A 30 -30.53 -3.52 22.84
N GLY A 31 -31.31 -3.95 21.85
CA GLY A 31 -31.09 -3.70 20.44
C GLY A 31 -30.91 -2.23 20.08
N ILE A 32 -29.75 -1.91 19.54
CA ILE A 32 -29.48 -1.45 18.17
C ILE A 32 -28.00 -1.81 18.00
N GLY A 33 -27.73 -3.00 17.46
CA GLY A 33 -26.37 -3.41 17.17
C GLY A 33 -25.84 -2.53 16.04
N PHE A 34 -24.91 -1.63 16.34
CA PHE A 34 -23.87 -1.33 15.37
C PHE A 34 -22.98 -2.56 15.28
N GLU A 35 -23.50 -3.61 14.64
CA GLU A 35 -22.62 -4.55 13.96
C GLU A 35 -21.87 -3.71 12.93
N CYS A 36 -20.58 -3.44 13.19
CA CYS A 36 -19.64 -3.49 12.07
C CYS A 36 -19.64 -4.95 11.60
N SER A 37 -20.69 -5.32 10.87
CA SER A 37 -20.69 -6.52 10.04
C SER A 37 -19.50 -6.34 9.12
N PHE A 38 -18.44 -7.10 9.40
CA PHE A 38 -17.36 -7.27 8.47
C PHE A 38 -17.99 -7.94 7.26
N ASN A 39 -18.42 -7.12 6.31
CA ASN A 39 -19.25 -7.57 5.21
C ASN A 39 -18.42 -8.57 4.40
N PRO A 40 -18.85 -9.84 4.26
CA PRO A 40 -18.11 -10.84 3.48
C PRO A 40 -17.97 -10.48 1.98
N MET A 41 -18.51 -9.33 1.55
CA MET A 41 -18.31 -8.75 0.22
C MET A 41 -16.90 -8.25 -0.08
N GLN A 42 -15.97 -8.20 0.89
CA GLN A 42 -14.56 -7.88 0.58
C GLN A 42 -13.86 -8.90 -0.35
N ASN A 43 -14.49 -10.05 -0.60
CA ASN A 43 -13.96 -11.12 -1.46
C ASN A 43 -14.36 -11.02 -2.95
N LEU A 44 -15.11 -10.00 -3.39
CA LEU A 44 -15.59 -9.95 -4.78
C LEU A 44 -14.68 -9.20 -5.75
N ARG A 45 -13.63 -8.51 -5.28
CA ARG A 45 -12.80 -7.65 -6.14
C ARG A 45 -11.30 -7.87 -6.02
N GLY A 46 -10.88 -8.82 -5.18
CA GLY A 46 -9.48 -9.20 -5.01
C GLY A 46 -9.33 -10.69 -4.77
N PHE A 47 -8.09 -11.16 -4.72
CA PHE A 47 -7.71 -12.54 -4.50
C PHE A 47 -7.24 -12.75 -3.06
N ASN A 48 -7.84 -13.72 -2.37
CA ASN A 48 -7.42 -14.08 -1.01
C ASN A 48 -6.33 -15.15 -1.04
N PHE A 49 -5.34 -15.01 -0.17
CA PHE A 49 -4.26 -15.97 -0.02
C PHE A 49 -3.70 -15.91 1.41
N ASP A 50 -2.98 -16.93 1.82
CA ASP A 50 -2.32 -17.01 3.13
C ASP A 50 -0.79 -16.98 2.99
N LEU A 51 -0.26 -17.75 2.05
CA LEU A 51 1.16 -18.05 1.90
C LEU A 51 1.75 -17.39 0.66
N VAL A 52 2.95 -16.83 0.77
CA VAL A 52 3.81 -16.59 -0.39
C VAL A 52 4.76 -17.77 -0.54
N ALA A 53 4.68 -18.48 -1.65
CA ALA A 53 5.57 -19.60 -1.95
C ALA A 53 6.90 -19.12 -2.53
N ILE A 54 7.97 -19.87 -2.27
CA ILE A 54 9.30 -19.63 -2.83
C ILE A 54 9.73 -20.89 -3.59
N LYS A 55 9.97 -20.74 -4.89
CA LYS A 55 10.48 -21.80 -5.77
C LYS A 55 11.95 -21.53 -6.11
N ASP A 56 12.77 -22.58 -6.04
CA ASP A 56 14.16 -22.55 -6.53
C ASP A 56 14.22 -22.51 -8.07
N GLN A 57 15.42 -22.54 -8.65
CA GLN A 57 15.61 -22.49 -10.10
C GLN A 57 15.05 -23.71 -10.84
N GLN A 58 14.85 -24.83 -10.14
CA GLN A 58 14.27 -26.06 -10.68
C GLN A 58 12.74 -26.05 -10.60
N GLY A 59 12.14 -25.01 -10.02
CA GLY A 59 10.69 -24.91 -9.81
C GLY A 59 10.19 -25.67 -8.59
N THR A 60 11.08 -26.21 -7.77
CA THR A 60 10.72 -26.91 -6.55
C THR A 60 10.40 -25.90 -5.46
N ALA A 61 9.25 -26.07 -4.79
CA ALA A 61 8.91 -25.24 -3.64
C ALA A 61 9.89 -25.56 -2.50
N THR A 62 10.70 -24.56 -2.12
CA THR A 62 11.76 -24.72 -1.09
C THR A 62 11.38 -24.09 0.23
N ALA A 63 10.56 -23.06 0.20
CA ALA A 63 10.11 -22.34 1.39
C ALA A 63 8.82 -21.56 1.11
N GLY A 64 8.30 -20.91 2.15
CA GLY A 64 7.25 -19.91 2.03
C GLY A 64 7.11 -19.15 3.33
N PHE A 65 6.38 -18.04 3.28
CA PHE A 65 6.06 -17.26 4.47
C PHE A 65 4.62 -16.76 4.40
N PHE A 66 3.97 -16.69 5.55
CA PHE A 66 2.59 -16.23 5.63
C PHE A 66 2.53 -14.70 5.53
N LEU A 67 1.68 -14.21 4.62
CA LEU A 67 1.20 -12.82 4.62
C LEU A 67 -0.24 -12.71 5.15
N GLY A 68 -0.94 -13.84 5.18
CA GLY A 68 -2.25 -14.03 5.79
C GLY A 68 -2.32 -15.39 6.46
N SER A 69 -3.30 -15.57 7.35
CA SER A 69 -3.61 -16.86 7.98
C SER A 69 -4.74 -16.60 8.96
N ARG A 70 -5.92 -17.20 8.76
CA ARG A 70 -6.98 -17.10 9.77
C ARG A 70 -6.57 -17.67 11.12
N GLN A 71 -5.75 -18.72 11.12
CA GLN A 71 -5.26 -19.34 12.35
C GLN A 71 -4.29 -18.43 13.11
N THR A 72 -3.38 -17.75 12.41
CA THR A 72 -2.30 -16.97 13.05
C THR A 72 -2.69 -15.50 13.24
N PHE A 73 -3.34 -14.90 12.25
CA PHE A 73 -3.63 -13.46 12.19
C PHE A 73 -5.13 -13.14 12.28
N GLY A 74 -6.01 -14.15 12.17
CA GLY A 74 -7.47 -13.95 12.18
C GLY A 74 -8.06 -13.54 10.83
N TYR A 75 -7.24 -13.40 9.79
CA TYR A 75 -7.67 -13.04 8.43
C TYR A 75 -6.70 -13.56 7.37
N ASP A 76 -7.21 -13.73 6.15
CA ASP A 76 -6.41 -14.02 4.96
C ASP A 76 -5.85 -12.70 4.38
N ALA A 77 -4.72 -12.76 3.69
CA ALA A 77 -4.23 -11.63 2.91
C ALA A 77 -5.15 -11.42 1.70
N LEU A 78 -5.25 -10.18 1.24
CA LEU A 78 -6.03 -9.79 0.07
C LEU A 78 -5.14 -9.06 -0.93
N ARG A 79 -4.96 -9.62 -2.11
CA ARG A 79 -4.40 -8.93 -3.27
C ARG A 79 -5.54 -8.27 -4.03
N ILE A 80 -5.52 -6.95 -4.15
CA ILE A 80 -6.56 -6.18 -4.85
C ILE A 80 -5.92 -5.06 -5.65
N TYR A 81 -6.52 -4.71 -6.78
CA TYR A 81 -6.13 -3.52 -7.52
C TYR A 81 -6.40 -2.24 -6.72
N ARG A 82 -5.48 -1.28 -6.84
CA ARG A 82 -5.56 -0.02 -6.10
C ARG A 82 -6.84 0.78 -6.41
N ASN A 83 -7.27 0.83 -7.67
CA ASN A 83 -8.50 1.52 -8.05
C ASN A 83 -9.74 0.88 -7.42
N ALA A 84 -9.84 -0.46 -7.45
CA ALA A 84 -10.93 -1.17 -6.80
C ALA A 84 -10.99 -0.88 -5.30
N LEU A 85 -9.84 -0.91 -4.60
CA LEU A 85 -9.80 -0.54 -3.19
C LEU A 85 -10.23 0.92 -2.94
N LEU A 86 -9.80 1.86 -3.79
CA LEU A 86 -10.17 3.27 -3.66
C LEU A 86 -11.67 3.49 -3.87
N GLU A 87 -12.28 2.79 -4.82
CA GLU A 87 -13.73 2.84 -5.07
C GLU A 87 -14.54 2.34 -3.86
N GLU A 88 -14.11 1.24 -3.24
CA GLU A 88 -14.76 0.72 -2.03
C GLU A 88 -14.62 1.70 -0.86
N LEU A 89 -13.45 2.32 -0.68
CA LEU A 89 -13.24 3.32 0.37
C LEU A 89 -14.07 4.60 0.13
N GLN A 90 -14.19 5.04 -1.12
CA GLN A 90 -15.03 6.18 -1.48
C GLN A 90 -16.51 5.92 -1.21
N THR A 91 -16.98 4.71 -1.54
CA THR A 91 -18.35 4.28 -1.23
C THR A 91 -18.56 4.28 0.29
N ALA A 92 -17.62 3.72 1.05
CA ALA A 92 -17.71 3.69 2.51
C ALA A 92 -17.72 5.09 3.15
N CYS A 93 -17.01 6.07 2.57
CA CYS A 93 -17.07 7.48 2.96
C CYS A 93 -18.45 8.08 2.69
N LYS A 94 -18.98 7.88 1.47
CA LYS A 94 -20.30 8.37 1.08
C LYS A 94 -21.40 7.84 1.99
N ASP A 95 -21.39 6.54 2.28
CA ASP A 95 -22.40 5.89 3.14
C ASP A 95 -22.36 6.43 4.58
N ARG A 96 -21.22 6.97 5.01
CA ARG A 96 -21.01 7.59 6.33
C ARG A 96 -21.20 9.11 6.32
N GLY A 97 -21.57 9.70 5.19
CA GLY A 97 -21.69 11.15 5.04
C GLY A 97 -20.36 11.89 5.18
N ILE A 98 -19.24 11.23 4.92
CA ILE A 98 -17.91 11.86 4.91
C ILE A 98 -17.73 12.58 3.58
N GLU A 99 -17.64 13.90 3.64
CA GLU A 99 -17.40 14.73 2.46
C GLU A 99 -15.97 14.56 1.92
N ILE A 100 -15.86 14.38 0.61
CA ILE A 100 -14.58 14.34 -0.10
C ILE A 100 -14.55 15.51 -1.08
N LEU A 101 -13.72 16.51 -0.76
CA LEU A 101 -13.44 17.64 -1.64
C LEU A 101 -12.26 17.31 -2.55
N TYR A 102 -12.52 17.19 -3.85
CA TYR A 102 -11.50 16.93 -4.86
C TYR A 102 -10.86 18.22 -5.35
N ASN A 103 -9.65 18.12 -5.91
CA ASN A 103 -8.88 19.25 -6.47
C ASN A 103 -8.48 20.35 -5.47
N GLU A 104 -8.80 20.16 -4.19
CA GLU A 104 -8.37 21.05 -3.10
C GLU A 104 -6.92 20.77 -2.71
N LYS A 105 -6.00 21.62 -3.20
CA LYS A 105 -4.58 21.51 -2.91
C LYS A 105 -4.25 22.28 -1.64
N PHE A 106 -3.90 21.55 -0.58
CA PHE A 106 -3.35 22.14 0.64
C PHE A 106 -2.12 23.01 0.34
N SER A 107 -1.99 24.13 1.05
CA SER A 107 -0.89 25.08 0.90
C SER A 107 -0.07 25.19 2.19
N VAL A 108 -0.68 25.65 3.29
CA VAL A 108 0.07 26.07 4.49
C VAL A 108 -0.75 25.92 5.77
N ILE A 109 -0.08 25.59 6.88
CA ILE A 109 -0.63 25.74 8.25
C ILE A 109 -0.28 27.15 8.74
N PHE A 110 -1.28 27.96 9.06
CA PHE A 110 -1.09 29.32 9.58
C PHE A 110 -0.88 29.34 11.09
N ALA A 111 -1.63 28.52 11.83
CA ALA A 111 -1.58 28.45 13.28
C ALA A 111 -2.10 27.10 13.79
N GLU A 112 -1.54 26.64 14.89
CA GLU A 112 -2.01 25.50 15.67
C GLU A 112 -2.03 25.91 17.15
N ASN A 113 -3.17 25.72 17.82
CA ASN A 113 -3.33 26.01 19.24
C ASN A 113 -4.41 25.10 19.86
N GLU A 114 -4.74 25.34 21.14
CA GLU A 114 -5.73 24.55 21.89
C GLU A 114 -7.14 24.56 21.26
N HIS A 115 -7.43 25.51 20.37
CA HIS A 115 -8.71 25.60 19.66
C HIS A 115 -8.69 24.89 18.30
N GLY A 116 -7.54 24.38 17.84
CA GLY A 116 -7.39 23.62 16.60
C GLY A 116 -6.35 24.23 15.65
N VAL A 117 -6.50 23.93 14.36
CA VAL A 117 -5.56 24.24 13.30
C VAL A 117 -6.22 25.18 12.29
N GLN A 118 -5.58 26.31 11.99
CA GLN A 118 -5.93 27.18 10.88
C GLN A 118 -4.99 26.89 9.70
N PHE A 119 -5.56 26.64 8.52
CA PHE A 119 -4.78 26.30 7.34
C PHE A 119 -5.40 26.86 6.06
N GLY A 120 -4.62 26.83 4.98
CA GLY A 120 -5.03 27.36 3.68
C GLY A 120 -4.79 26.42 2.52
N PHE A 121 -5.59 26.62 1.48
CA PHE A 121 -5.48 25.96 0.19
C PHE A 121 -4.79 26.86 -0.84
N LYS A 122 -4.39 26.28 -1.98
CA LYS A 122 -3.65 27.00 -3.03
C LYS A 122 -4.47 28.05 -3.77
N ASP A 123 -5.79 27.95 -3.73
CA ASP A 123 -6.72 28.94 -4.28
C ASP A 123 -6.82 30.21 -3.40
N GLY A 124 -6.21 30.19 -2.20
CA GLY A 124 -6.24 31.28 -1.22
C GLY A 124 -7.29 31.08 -0.12
N THR A 125 -8.14 30.06 -0.23
CA THR A 125 -9.18 29.76 0.76
C THR A 125 -8.54 29.37 2.09
N LYS A 126 -9.05 29.94 3.18
CA LYS A 126 -8.60 29.66 4.56
C LYS A 126 -9.70 28.97 5.32
N THR A 127 -9.35 27.99 6.13
CA THR A 127 -10.31 27.26 6.95
C THR A 127 -9.70 26.83 8.29
N HIS A 128 -10.53 26.23 9.13
CA HIS A 128 -10.20 25.81 10.47
C HIS A 128 -10.72 24.39 10.73
N ALA A 129 -9.97 23.60 11.49
CA ALA A 129 -10.37 22.28 11.95
C ALA A 129 -9.82 21.98 13.35
N SER A 130 -10.53 21.16 14.13
CA SER A 130 -10.02 20.72 15.44
C SER A 130 -8.80 19.80 15.32
N LEU A 131 -8.70 19.06 14.21
CA LEU A 131 -7.58 18.17 13.90
C LEU A 131 -7.36 18.11 12.39
N VAL A 132 -6.10 18.12 11.96
CA VAL A 132 -5.72 17.91 10.57
C VAL A 132 -4.91 16.62 10.45
N ILE A 133 -5.40 15.68 9.64
CA ILE A 133 -4.66 14.46 9.29
C ILE A 133 -4.00 14.65 7.93
N VAL A 134 -2.66 14.66 7.96
CA VAL A 134 -1.80 14.76 6.77
C VAL A 134 -1.54 13.36 6.22
N ALA A 135 -2.14 13.07 5.07
CA ALA A 135 -2.00 11.79 4.35
C ALA A 135 -1.74 12.03 2.86
N ASP A 136 -0.82 12.94 2.54
CA ASP A 136 -0.48 13.40 1.17
C ASP A 136 0.64 12.57 0.50
N GLY A 137 1.00 11.43 1.08
CA GLY A 137 1.83 10.40 0.45
C GLY A 137 3.34 10.61 0.60
N ILE A 138 4.11 9.85 -0.19
CA ILE A 138 5.56 9.84 -0.08
C ILE A 138 6.19 11.19 -0.46
N TYR A 139 5.60 11.97 -1.36
CA TYR A 139 6.12 13.32 -1.71
C TYR A 139 5.52 14.44 -0.85
N SER A 140 5.13 14.12 0.40
CA SER A 140 4.47 15.05 1.32
C SER A 140 5.23 16.37 1.44
N LYS A 141 4.55 17.46 1.06
CA LYS A 141 5.08 18.83 1.23
C LYS A 141 4.92 19.32 2.66
N ILE A 142 3.87 18.86 3.33
CA ILE A 142 3.60 19.23 4.73
C ILE A 142 4.63 18.58 5.65
N ARG A 143 5.04 17.33 5.36
CA ARG A 143 6.15 16.70 6.09
C ARG A 143 7.44 17.51 5.95
N GLN A 144 7.75 18.03 4.77
CA GLN A 144 8.94 18.88 4.56
C GLN A 144 8.86 20.19 5.34
N SER A 145 7.68 20.80 5.49
CA SER A 145 7.55 22.00 6.32
C SER A 145 7.70 21.73 7.82
N LEU A 146 7.24 20.57 8.30
CA LEU A 146 7.36 20.19 9.72
C LEU A 146 8.74 19.65 10.07
N PHE A 147 9.37 18.93 9.14
CA PHE A 147 10.66 18.27 9.31
C PHE A 147 11.58 18.62 8.13
N PRO A 148 12.07 19.86 8.03
CA PRO A 148 12.83 20.34 6.86
C PRO A 148 14.15 19.61 6.64
N LEU A 149 14.66 18.92 7.66
CA LEU A 149 15.90 18.15 7.59
C LEU A 149 15.67 16.67 7.26
N VAL A 150 14.41 16.23 7.07
CA VAL A 150 14.08 14.84 6.77
C VAL A 150 13.81 14.67 5.28
N GLU A 151 14.79 14.11 4.59
CA GLU A 151 14.70 13.83 3.16
C GLU A 151 14.40 12.34 2.88
N PRO A 152 13.58 12.04 1.86
CA PRO A 152 13.42 10.67 1.38
C PRO A 152 14.73 10.14 0.80
N GLN A 153 15.13 8.94 1.22
CA GLN A 153 16.27 8.25 0.62
C GLN A 153 15.80 7.11 -0.29
N TYR A 154 16.27 7.17 -1.54
CA TYR A 154 16.15 6.07 -2.48
C TYR A 154 17.00 4.89 -2.00
N ASN A 155 16.45 3.68 -2.01
CA ASN A 155 17.13 2.50 -1.48
C ASN A 155 17.96 1.76 -2.54
N GLY A 156 18.04 2.28 -3.77
CA GLY A 156 18.76 1.66 -4.87
C GLY A 156 17.98 0.56 -5.60
N ILE A 157 16.68 0.40 -5.37
CA ILE A 157 15.87 -0.66 -5.99
C ILE A 157 14.78 -0.07 -6.89
N LEU A 158 14.67 -0.60 -8.10
CA LEU A 158 13.56 -0.38 -9.00
C LEU A 158 12.71 -1.64 -9.10
N VAL A 159 11.39 -1.50 -9.00
CA VAL A 159 10.44 -2.57 -9.23
C VAL A 159 9.69 -2.26 -10.52
N VAL A 160 9.61 -3.23 -11.41
CA VAL A 160 8.71 -3.18 -12.58
C VAL A 160 7.74 -4.33 -12.47
N ALA A 161 6.47 -4.04 -12.72
CA ALA A 161 5.38 -4.98 -12.66
C ALA A 161 4.53 -4.89 -13.92
N GLY A 162 3.92 -5.99 -14.31
CA GLY A 162 2.88 -6.07 -15.32
C GLY A 162 1.79 -7.02 -14.88
N ALA A 163 0.85 -7.29 -15.79
CA ALA A 163 -0.17 -8.29 -15.63
C ALA A 163 -0.08 -9.30 -16.77
N VAL A 164 -0.38 -10.56 -16.48
CA VAL A 164 -0.45 -11.65 -17.47
C VAL A 164 -1.67 -12.51 -17.19
N LYS A 165 -2.27 -13.06 -18.24
CA LYS A 165 -3.39 -14.00 -18.09
C LYS A 165 -2.86 -15.36 -17.67
N GLU A 166 -3.46 -15.98 -16.66
CA GLU A 166 -3.08 -17.32 -16.22
C GLU A 166 -3.19 -18.34 -17.37
N SER A 167 -4.21 -18.20 -18.23
CA SER A 167 -4.42 -19.06 -19.40
C SER A 167 -3.36 -18.94 -20.50
N SER A 168 -2.46 -17.94 -20.43
CA SER A 168 -1.31 -17.84 -21.34
C SER A 168 -0.09 -18.62 -20.87
N LEU A 169 -0.15 -19.17 -19.66
CA LEU A 169 0.88 -20.03 -19.11
C LEU A 169 0.53 -21.50 -19.43
N ALA A 170 1.47 -22.24 -19.99
CA ALA A 170 1.36 -23.67 -20.21
C ALA A 170 1.51 -24.40 -18.86
N VAL A 171 0.40 -24.53 -18.16
CA VAL A 171 0.27 -25.28 -16.91
C VAL A 171 0.10 -26.76 -17.29
N SER A 172 1.11 -27.59 -16.96
CA SER A 172 1.10 -29.02 -17.32
C SER A 172 0.41 -29.89 -16.26
N SER A 173 0.23 -29.37 -15.05
CA SER A 173 -0.41 -30.02 -13.91
C SER A 173 -1.04 -28.99 -12.97
N ASP A 174 -1.97 -29.41 -12.11
CA ASP A 174 -2.54 -28.52 -11.08
C ASP A 174 -1.48 -27.96 -10.11
N GLU A 175 -0.35 -28.66 -9.93
CA GLU A 175 0.78 -28.20 -9.11
C GLU A 175 1.60 -27.07 -9.77
N ASP A 176 1.54 -26.97 -11.09
CA ASP A 176 2.19 -25.90 -11.86
C ASP A 176 1.36 -24.61 -11.86
N LYS A 177 0.07 -24.70 -11.47
CA LYS A 177 -0.82 -23.55 -11.41
C LYS A 177 -0.37 -22.59 -10.31
N ILE A 178 -0.33 -21.30 -10.65
CA ILE A 178 -0.01 -20.24 -9.68
C ILE A 178 -1.25 -19.91 -8.85
N SER A 179 -1.53 -20.73 -7.85
CA SER A 179 -2.68 -20.58 -6.94
C SER A 179 -2.44 -19.61 -5.78
N THR A 180 -1.19 -19.18 -5.58
CA THR A 180 -0.80 -18.20 -4.57
C THR A 180 0.38 -17.36 -5.08
N PRO A 181 0.61 -16.13 -4.56
CA PRO A 181 1.82 -15.39 -4.89
C PRO A 181 3.06 -16.25 -4.69
N THR A 182 3.82 -16.42 -5.77
CA THR A 182 4.96 -17.31 -5.85
C THR A 182 6.16 -16.52 -6.33
N MET A 183 7.22 -16.58 -5.52
CA MET A 183 8.52 -15.99 -5.82
C MET A 183 9.42 -17.05 -6.46
N PHE A 184 9.88 -16.79 -7.67
CA PHE A 184 10.82 -17.61 -8.41
C PHE A 184 12.22 -17.03 -8.24
N ALA A 185 13.10 -17.78 -7.58
CA ALA A 185 14.49 -17.37 -7.42
C ALA A 185 15.21 -17.40 -8.78
N GLY A 186 15.94 -16.33 -9.10
CA GLY A 186 16.73 -16.21 -10.32
C GLY A 186 18.06 -15.50 -10.04
N LYS A 187 19.06 -15.71 -10.92
CA LYS A 187 20.40 -15.10 -10.77
C LYS A 187 20.35 -13.57 -10.77
N ASN A 188 19.44 -12.99 -11.55
CA ASN A 188 19.28 -11.54 -11.66
C ASN A 188 18.32 -10.98 -10.60
N GLY A 189 17.77 -11.81 -9.72
CA GLY A 189 16.75 -11.39 -8.75
C GLY A 189 15.51 -12.26 -8.83
N ALA A 190 14.66 -12.08 -7.84
CA ALA A 190 13.41 -12.81 -7.74
C ALA A 190 12.37 -12.25 -8.73
N PHE A 191 11.64 -13.16 -9.39
CA PHE A 191 10.44 -12.82 -10.14
C PHE A 191 9.21 -13.29 -9.36
N ILE A 192 8.16 -12.47 -9.29
CA ILE A 192 6.93 -12.81 -8.58
C ILE A 192 5.82 -12.99 -9.60
N LEU A 193 5.17 -14.15 -9.57
CA LEU A 193 3.85 -14.35 -10.15
C LEU A 193 2.81 -14.46 -9.06
N GLY A 194 1.68 -13.76 -9.16
CA GLY A 194 0.67 -13.85 -8.10
C GLY A 194 -0.73 -13.44 -8.54
N PRO A 195 -1.77 -14.22 -8.25
CA PRO A 195 -3.15 -13.88 -8.61
C PRO A 195 -3.58 -12.51 -8.07
N GLN A 196 -4.28 -11.71 -8.89
CA GLN A 196 -4.66 -10.32 -8.54
C GLN A 196 -6.15 -10.01 -8.60
N ILE A 197 -6.95 -10.91 -9.19
CA ILE A 197 -8.40 -10.78 -9.32
C ILE A 197 -9.09 -12.01 -8.72
N PRO A 198 -10.39 -11.95 -8.36
CA PRO A 198 -11.05 -12.96 -7.54
C PRO A 198 -10.94 -14.40 -8.03
N ASP A 199 -10.97 -14.63 -9.34
CA ASP A 199 -10.89 -15.96 -9.94
C ASP A 199 -9.45 -16.43 -10.21
N GLY A 200 -8.47 -15.57 -9.96
CA GLY A 200 -7.05 -15.81 -10.21
C GLY A 200 -6.67 -15.93 -11.69
N SER A 201 -7.56 -15.56 -12.62
CA SER A 201 -7.29 -15.65 -14.07
C SER A 201 -6.29 -14.61 -14.58
N GLU A 202 -5.90 -13.67 -13.72
CA GLU A 202 -4.86 -12.68 -13.99
C GLU A 202 -3.83 -12.64 -12.87
N LEU A 203 -2.56 -12.69 -13.27
CA LEU A 203 -1.40 -12.73 -12.40
C LEU A 203 -0.61 -11.43 -12.48
N LEU A 204 -0.06 -11.00 -11.35
CA LEU A 204 1.05 -10.05 -11.26
C LEU A 204 2.25 -10.71 -11.89
N ALA A 205 3.01 -9.97 -12.68
CA ALA A 205 4.32 -10.37 -13.14
C ALA A 205 5.29 -9.27 -12.75
N ALA A 206 6.12 -9.47 -11.74
CA ALA A 206 6.98 -8.41 -11.21
C ALA A 206 8.39 -8.88 -10.93
N THR A 207 9.36 -7.99 -11.14
CA THR A 207 10.77 -8.20 -10.78
C THR A 207 11.32 -6.93 -10.15
N GLN A 208 12.40 -7.07 -9.40
CA GLN A 208 13.10 -5.94 -8.83
C GLN A 208 14.61 -6.10 -8.95
N HIS A 209 15.29 -5.01 -9.26
CA HIS A 209 16.74 -4.99 -9.46
C HIS A 209 17.36 -3.76 -8.79
N ALA A 210 18.66 -3.85 -8.52
CA ALA A 210 19.44 -2.68 -8.18
C ALA A 210 19.41 -1.72 -9.38
N TYR A 211 19.15 -0.44 -9.12
CA TYR A 211 19.01 0.57 -10.17
C TYR A 211 19.53 1.92 -9.66
N PRO A 212 20.18 2.74 -10.51
CA PRO A 212 20.74 4.02 -10.07
C PRO A 212 19.66 5.04 -9.69
N PRO A 213 19.98 6.02 -8.83
CA PRO A 213 19.07 7.12 -8.51
C PRO A 213 18.89 8.05 -9.73
N HIS A 214 17.65 8.52 -9.91
CA HIS A 214 17.29 9.51 -10.93
C HIS A 214 16.53 10.68 -10.31
N ASN A 215 16.39 11.77 -11.08
CA ASN A 215 15.57 12.91 -10.69
C ASN A 215 14.08 12.65 -10.99
N CYS A 216 13.20 13.54 -10.51
CA CYS A 216 11.75 13.39 -10.68
C CYS A 216 11.29 13.31 -12.14
N ASP A 217 11.89 14.09 -13.02
CA ASP A 217 11.50 14.14 -14.44
C ASP A 217 11.85 12.83 -15.14
N GLU A 218 13.02 12.28 -14.83
CA GLU A 218 13.47 11.01 -15.36
C GLU A 218 12.67 9.83 -14.80
N TRP A 219 12.32 9.83 -13.50
CA TRP A 219 11.35 8.85 -12.99
C TRP A 219 9.99 8.96 -13.66
N GLY A 220 9.52 10.18 -13.92
CA GLY A 220 8.30 10.43 -14.68
C GLY A 220 8.37 9.83 -16.07
N ARG A 221 9.48 10.06 -16.79
CA ARG A 221 9.73 9.49 -18.12
C ARG A 221 9.77 7.96 -18.07
N LEU A 222 10.55 7.37 -17.17
CA LEU A 222 10.67 5.92 -17.03
C LEU A 222 9.33 5.26 -16.72
N SER A 223 8.50 5.88 -15.87
CA SER A 223 7.16 5.35 -15.54
C SER A 223 6.19 5.28 -16.72
N GLN A 224 6.50 5.98 -17.82
CA GLN A 224 5.71 6.01 -19.05
C GLN A 224 6.41 5.25 -20.20
N ASP A 225 7.64 4.78 -20.00
CA ASP A 225 8.45 4.14 -21.02
C ASP A 225 8.15 2.63 -21.08
N ARG A 226 7.24 2.27 -21.98
CA ARG A 226 6.81 0.87 -22.15
C ARG A 226 7.95 -0.04 -22.63
N ALA A 227 8.80 0.44 -23.53
CA ALA A 227 9.92 -0.34 -24.04
C ALA A 227 10.92 -0.63 -22.91
N PHE A 228 11.13 0.35 -22.03
CA PHE A 228 11.89 0.15 -20.80
C PHE A 228 11.23 -0.91 -19.90
N HIS A 229 9.92 -0.85 -19.64
CA HIS A 229 9.26 -1.83 -18.76
C HIS A 229 9.39 -3.27 -19.28
N VAL A 230 9.13 -3.48 -20.57
CA VAL A 230 9.21 -4.81 -21.20
C VAL A 230 10.65 -5.32 -21.17
N SER A 231 11.63 -4.47 -21.50
CA SER A 231 13.04 -4.87 -21.47
C SER A 231 13.52 -5.20 -20.04
N PHE A 232 13.08 -4.44 -19.03
CA PHE A 232 13.38 -4.70 -17.63
C PHE A 232 12.79 -6.03 -17.13
N LEU A 233 11.52 -6.33 -17.48
CA LEU A 233 10.89 -7.61 -17.13
C LEU A 233 11.53 -8.80 -17.86
N ARG A 234 12.08 -8.56 -19.07
CA ARG A 234 12.82 -9.54 -19.88
C ARG A 234 14.26 -9.78 -19.47
N GLU A 235 14.82 -8.96 -18.59
CA GLU A 235 16.22 -9.12 -18.20
C GLU A 235 16.48 -10.52 -17.64
N GLY A 236 17.57 -11.18 -18.08
CA GLY A 236 17.91 -12.55 -17.66
C GLY A 236 16.97 -13.64 -18.14
N TYR A 237 16.20 -13.41 -19.20
CA TYR A 237 15.20 -14.34 -19.74
C TYR A 237 15.66 -15.81 -19.80
N ASP A 238 16.86 -16.06 -20.33
CA ASP A 238 17.39 -17.43 -20.53
C ASP A 238 17.66 -18.17 -19.21
N ASP A 239 17.91 -17.45 -18.11
CA ASP A 239 18.12 -18.02 -16.78
C ASP A 239 16.81 -18.23 -15.99
N ARG A 240 15.66 -17.83 -16.56
CA ARG A 240 14.36 -17.93 -15.90
C ARG A 240 13.72 -19.29 -16.16
N GLN A 241 12.87 -19.71 -15.21
CA GLN A 241 12.05 -20.91 -15.38
C GLN A 241 11.07 -20.74 -16.54
N PRO A 242 10.68 -21.84 -17.22
CA PRO A 242 9.76 -21.78 -18.38
C PRO A 242 8.44 -21.03 -18.10
N VAL A 243 7.86 -21.20 -16.92
CA VAL A 243 6.63 -20.48 -16.54
C VAL A 243 6.83 -18.96 -16.47
N VAL A 244 8.01 -18.51 -16.01
CA VAL A 244 8.35 -17.08 -15.94
C VAL A 244 8.67 -16.55 -17.34
N GLN A 245 9.37 -17.31 -18.18
CA GLN A 245 9.60 -16.96 -19.58
C GLN A 245 8.28 -16.72 -20.31
N GLN A 246 7.34 -17.65 -20.19
CA GLN A 246 5.99 -17.52 -20.77
C GLN A 246 5.24 -16.31 -20.20
N ALA A 247 5.33 -16.07 -18.90
CA ALA A 247 4.69 -14.91 -18.29
C ALA A 247 5.22 -13.59 -18.86
N VAL A 248 6.53 -13.51 -19.06
CA VAL A 248 7.21 -12.34 -19.64
C VAL A 248 6.86 -12.15 -21.11
N ASP A 249 6.67 -13.22 -21.88
CA ASP A 249 6.27 -13.15 -23.29
C ASP A 249 4.82 -12.74 -23.52
N HIS A 250 3.97 -12.88 -22.50
CA HIS A 250 2.53 -12.61 -22.57
C HIS A 250 2.08 -11.46 -21.66
N ILE A 251 3.01 -10.59 -21.26
CA ILE A 251 2.67 -9.40 -20.48
C ILE A 251 1.67 -8.55 -21.26
N ILE A 252 0.62 -8.12 -20.57
CA ILE A 252 -0.36 -7.17 -21.08
C ILE A 252 0.28 -5.79 -21.07
N ASP A 253 0.83 -5.36 -22.21
CA ASP A 253 1.65 -4.15 -22.38
C ASP A 253 1.03 -2.89 -21.73
N GLU A 254 -0.29 -2.73 -21.79
CA GLU A 254 -0.99 -1.57 -21.25
C GLU A 254 -0.98 -1.49 -19.70
N ARG A 255 -0.62 -2.59 -19.02
CA ARG A 255 -0.62 -2.72 -17.57
C ARG A 255 0.77 -2.76 -16.95
N ALA A 256 1.82 -2.56 -17.74
CA ALA A 256 3.17 -2.44 -17.23
C ALA A 256 3.36 -1.13 -16.45
N LEU A 257 3.87 -1.23 -15.22
CA LEU A 257 4.01 -0.16 -14.24
C LEU A 257 5.41 -0.22 -13.61
N THR A 258 6.02 0.96 -13.41
CA THR A 258 7.30 1.10 -12.70
C THR A 258 7.11 1.79 -11.36
N PHE A 259 7.78 1.27 -10.34
CA PHE A 259 7.83 1.82 -9.00
C PHE A 259 9.29 1.94 -8.54
N ALA A 260 9.80 3.17 -8.45
CA ALA A 260 11.06 3.43 -7.77
C ALA A 260 10.85 3.30 -6.25
N HIS A 261 11.62 2.44 -5.59
CA HIS A 261 11.41 2.16 -4.17
C HIS A 261 12.18 3.15 -3.28
N CYS A 262 11.45 3.98 -2.52
CA CYS A 262 12.01 4.88 -1.53
C CYS A 262 11.60 4.40 -0.14
N ILE A 263 12.54 3.97 0.70
CA ILE A 263 12.20 3.31 1.99
C ILE A 263 12.45 4.21 3.22
N ARG A 264 13.33 5.21 3.18
CA ARG A 264 13.73 5.87 4.45
C ARG A 264 13.27 7.32 4.56
N TYR A 265 12.38 7.53 5.54
CA TYR A 265 12.35 8.74 6.35
C TYR A 265 12.92 8.36 7.72
N ARG A 266 14.15 8.77 8.04
CA ARG A 266 14.57 8.73 9.44
C ARG A 266 13.99 9.95 10.13
N LEU A 267 12.78 9.82 10.67
CA LEU A 267 12.13 10.83 11.52
C LEU A 267 12.80 10.82 12.91
N SER A 268 14.11 11.06 12.99
CA SER A 268 14.83 11.13 14.27
C SER A 268 14.76 12.51 14.93
N GLN A 269 13.82 13.37 14.52
CA GLN A 269 13.61 14.69 15.13
C GLN A 269 12.35 14.78 15.99
N ALA A 270 11.73 13.66 16.33
CA ALA A 270 10.80 13.58 17.46
C ALA A 270 11.57 13.14 18.73
N GLY A 271 12.39 14.03 19.29
CA GLY A 271 13.07 13.85 20.59
C GLY A 271 14.55 13.41 20.50
N PRO A 272 15.33 13.63 21.59
CA PRO A 272 16.74 13.26 21.64
C PRO A 272 16.94 11.75 21.43
N PRO A 273 18.12 11.32 20.92
CA PRO A 273 18.40 9.92 20.66
C PRO A 273 18.22 9.10 21.95
N ILE A 274 17.38 8.07 21.87
CA ILE A 274 17.34 7.02 22.88
C ILE A 274 18.69 6.30 22.76
N PRO A 275 19.53 6.30 23.81
CA PRO A 275 20.82 5.62 23.74
C PRO A 275 20.60 4.13 23.45
N ASP A 276 21.42 3.60 22.56
CA ASP A 276 21.48 2.17 22.24
C ASP A 276 21.83 1.40 23.52
N VAL A 277 20.80 0.91 24.21
CA VAL A 277 20.93 -0.04 25.31
C VAL A 277 20.12 -1.27 24.97
N TRP A 278 20.71 -2.16 24.19
CA TRP A 278 20.37 -3.58 24.22
C TRP A 278 21.65 -4.39 24.09
N CYS A 279 22.00 -5.06 25.20
CA CYS A 279 22.77 -6.30 25.21
C CYS A 279 21.96 -7.41 24.52
#